data_AF-A0A945F2E0-F1
#
_entry.id   AF-A0A945F2E0-F1
#
_cell.length_a   1.000
_cell.length_b   1.000
_cell.length_c   1.000
_cell.angle_alpha   90.00
_cell.angle_beta   90.00
_cell.angle_gamma   90.00
#
_symmetry.space_group_name_H-M   'P 1'
#
loop_
_entity.id
_entity.type
_entity.pdbx_description
1 polymer ?
#
loop_
_entity_poly.entity_id
_entity_poly.type
_entity_poly.pdbx_seq_one_letter_code
_entity_poly.pdbx_strand_id
1 'polypeptide(L)'
;MTPTWVRTFFLKIKPTKPVLRQRIHALWNPECYHGWNKSKKFFEGWYYKIISADQKHALAVIPGIAMDEHGTKQAFIQVLDGKNLKASYHKFDAEDFKPNPKKHDLKIQNNRFTSDSIELDLPHLKGVLRFKNLNPWSSSWSSPGIMGPFSFVPFMECYHGILSMDHDIEGSLMHNGTAISFDQGKGYMEKDWGHSFPEGYVWMQSNHFSKPGISIKASIAKIPWLGSSFIGHIAGVLIDGTLIEFTTYNGTQLKQCSISEKQLCLQMENKKYSLSINATREKATALAAPISGFMDARIEESMKAHIQVRLIDKKTGKIILDDIGSSAGIEVAGNHDVLLK
;
A
#
# COMPACT_ATOMS: atom_id res chain seq x y z
N MET A 1 19.08 14.67 18.41
CA MET A 1 19.78 13.66 19.23
C MET A 1 19.24 12.29 18.85
N THR A 2 20.04 11.45 18.21
CA THR A 2 19.68 10.07 17.88
C THR A 2 19.50 9.25 19.18
N PRO A 3 18.40 8.51 19.37
CA PRO A 3 18.20 7.71 20.56
C PRO A 3 19.30 6.65 20.73
N THR A 4 19.81 6.52 21.95
CA THR A 4 20.99 5.73 22.33
C THR A 4 20.85 4.21 22.08
N TRP A 5 19.63 3.74 21.79
CA TRP A 5 19.33 2.33 21.49
C TRP A 5 19.64 1.91 20.05
N VAL A 6 19.89 2.85 19.14
CA VAL A 6 20.22 2.55 17.72
C VAL A 6 21.60 1.88 17.56
N ARG A 7 22.49 1.99 18.56
CA ARG A 7 23.88 1.50 18.47
C ARG A 7 24.06 0.00 18.75
N THR A 8 23.12 -0.68 19.41
CA THR A 8 23.39 -2.01 20.00
C THR A 8 23.00 -3.20 19.12
N PHE A 9 22.61 -3.00 17.85
CA PHE A 9 21.87 -4.02 17.09
C PHE A 9 22.62 -4.72 15.91
N PHE A 10 23.89 -4.41 15.65
CA PHE A 10 24.61 -4.91 14.45
C PHE A 10 25.32 -6.27 14.58
N LEU A 11 24.79 -7.22 15.34
CA LEU A 11 25.43 -8.53 15.54
C LEU A 11 24.51 -9.71 15.20
N LYS A 12 24.40 -9.99 13.89
CA LYS A 12 24.35 -11.35 13.30
C LYS A 12 24.55 -11.18 11.78
N ILE A 13 25.74 -11.58 11.32
CA ILE A 13 26.33 -11.31 9.98
C ILE A 13 26.54 -9.81 9.75
N LYS A 14 27.79 -9.33 9.87
CA LYS A 14 28.12 -7.93 9.54
C LYS A 14 27.83 -7.73 8.04
N PRO A 15 26.84 -6.90 7.67
CA PRO A 15 26.58 -6.63 6.26
C PRO A 15 27.84 -6.02 5.64
N THR A 16 28.11 -6.35 4.37
CA THR A 16 29.14 -5.65 3.61
C THR A 16 28.82 -4.15 3.61
N LYS A 17 29.84 -3.29 3.65
CA LYS A 17 29.68 -1.82 3.61
C LYS A 17 28.65 -1.33 2.56
N PRO A 18 28.59 -1.87 1.32
CA PRO A 18 27.59 -1.45 0.34
C PRO A 18 26.15 -1.79 0.73
N VAL A 19 25.89 -2.98 1.29
CA VAL A 19 24.54 -3.38 1.71
C VAL A 19 24.04 -2.55 2.89
N LEU A 20 24.92 -2.20 3.82
CA LEU A 20 24.55 -1.33 4.93
C LEU A 20 24.09 0.04 4.43
N ARG A 21 24.80 0.62 3.44
CA ARG A 21 24.41 1.90 2.82
C ARG A 21 23.04 1.80 2.13
N GLN A 22 22.77 0.71 1.43
CA GLN A 22 21.47 0.50 0.77
C GLN A 22 20.32 0.40 1.77
N ARG A 23 20.51 -0.34 2.88
CA ARG A 23 19.50 -0.46 3.93
C ARG A 23 19.22 0.86 4.63
N ILE A 24 20.27 1.65 4.89
CA ILE A 24 20.13 3.00 5.45
C ILE A 24 19.41 3.91 4.45
N HIS A 25 19.76 3.86 3.17
CA HIS A 25 19.08 4.64 2.14
C HIS A 25 17.59 4.32 2.05
N ALA A 26 17.24 3.03 1.97
CA ALA A 26 15.86 2.56 1.86
C ALA A 26 14.99 3.01 3.05
N LEU A 27 15.55 3.11 4.26
CA LEU A 27 14.83 3.55 5.46
C LEU A 27 14.15 4.93 5.31
N TRP A 28 14.75 5.85 4.57
CA TRP A 28 14.16 7.17 4.29
C TRP A 28 13.54 7.27 2.89
N ASN A 29 13.62 6.21 2.09
CA ASN A 29 13.14 6.13 0.71
C ASN A 29 12.30 4.86 0.58
N PRO A 30 11.06 4.84 1.10
CA PRO A 30 10.21 3.65 1.19
C PRO A 30 9.99 2.97 -0.16
N GLU A 31 10.07 3.71 -1.26
CA GLU A 31 9.95 3.20 -2.63
C GLU A 31 11.10 2.27 -3.04
N CYS A 32 12.28 2.39 -2.43
CA CYS A 32 13.46 1.57 -2.77
C CYS A 32 13.33 0.13 -2.24
N TYR A 33 14.10 -0.81 -2.80
CA TYR A 33 14.14 -2.19 -2.30
C TYR A 33 14.70 -2.29 -0.86
N HIS A 34 14.05 -3.05 0.01
CA HIS A 34 14.39 -3.23 1.43
C HIS A 34 14.99 -4.61 1.73
N GLY A 35 14.83 -5.58 0.83
CA GLY A 35 15.31 -6.95 1.00
C GLY A 35 16.82 -7.19 0.81
N TRP A 36 17.67 -6.16 0.85
CA TRP A 36 19.12 -6.36 0.71
C TRP A 36 19.67 -7.31 1.79
N ASN A 37 20.37 -8.38 1.36
CA ASN A 37 20.84 -9.51 2.17
C ASN A 37 19.74 -10.38 2.81
N LYS A 38 18.48 -10.27 2.38
CA LYS A 38 17.44 -11.25 2.74
C LYS A 38 17.57 -12.47 1.83
N SER A 39 17.41 -13.65 2.44
CA SER A 39 17.52 -14.92 1.72
C SER A 39 16.37 -15.89 1.98
N LYS A 40 15.52 -15.58 2.97
CA LYS A 40 14.39 -16.38 3.44
C LYS A 40 13.47 -15.51 4.28
N LYS A 41 12.24 -15.96 4.52
CA LYS A 41 11.27 -15.29 5.42
C LYS A 41 11.09 -13.82 5.03
N PHE A 42 10.91 -13.55 3.75
CA PHE A 42 10.84 -12.18 3.25
C PHE A 42 9.97 -12.06 2.01
N PHE A 43 9.06 -11.11 2.02
CA PHE A 43 8.37 -10.65 0.82
C PHE A 43 8.58 -9.14 0.66
N GLU A 44 8.48 -8.68 -0.57
CA GLU A 44 8.41 -7.26 -0.90
C GLU A 44 7.68 -7.08 -2.24
N GLY A 45 6.70 -6.18 -2.26
CA GLY A 45 5.87 -5.92 -3.43
C GLY A 45 5.44 -4.46 -3.51
N TRP A 46 5.29 -3.96 -4.73
CA TRP A 46 4.78 -2.61 -5.01
C TRP A 46 3.41 -2.76 -5.65
N TYR A 47 2.41 -2.09 -5.11
CA TYR A 47 1.04 -2.12 -5.62
C TYR A 47 0.77 -0.85 -6.42
N TYR A 48 0.40 -1.03 -7.69
CA TYR A 48 -0.03 0.05 -8.58
C TYR A 48 -1.50 -0.14 -8.91
N LYS A 49 -2.36 0.74 -8.38
CA LYS A 49 -3.77 0.81 -8.78
C LYS A 49 -3.95 1.85 -9.87
N ILE A 50 -4.64 1.45 -10.93
CA ILE A 50 -4.72 2.16 -12.20
C ILE A 50 -6.17 2.14 -12.65
N ILE A 51 -6.81 3.30 -12.73
CA ILE A 51 -8.22 3.40 -13.10
C ILE A 51 -8.37 4.33 -14.31
N SER A 52 -9.13 3.91 -15.32
CA SER A 52 -9.43 4.73 -16.50
C SER A 52 -10.28 5.94 -16.12
N ALA A 53 -10.21 7.02 -16.90
CA ALA A 53 -10.97 8.25 -16.62
C ALA A 53 -12.49 8.01 -16.50
N ASP A 54 -13.03 7.09 -17.29
CA ASP A 54 -14.45 6.69 -17.24
C ASP A 54 -14.77 5.62 -16.18
N GLN A 55 -13.76 5.20 -15.40
CA GLN A 55 -13.81 4.19 -14.36
C GLN A 55 -14.32 2.81 -14.80
N LYS A 56 -14.42 2.53 -16.11
CA LYS A 56 -14.83 1.21 -16.62
C LYS A 56 -13.74 0.16 -16.49
N HIS A 57 -12.49 0.60 -16.37
CA HIS A 57 -11.33 -0.27 -16.18
C HIS A 57 -10.62 0.11 -14.89
N ALA A 58 -10.41 -0.88 -14.02
CA ALA A 58 -9.62 -0.74 -12.80
C ALA A 58 -8.71 -1.95 -12.67
N LEU A 59 -7.40 -1.70 -12.71
CA LEU A 59 -6.38 -2.72 -12.59
C LEU A 59 -5.55 -2.46 -11.33
N ALA A 60 -5.10 -3.53 -10.67
CA ALA A 60 -3.90 -3.48 -9.85
C ALA A 60 -2.80 -4.33 -10.49
N VAL A 61 -1.57 -3.82 -10.48
CA VAL A 61 -0.38 -4.55 -10.91
C VAL A 61 0.60 -4.55 -9.74
N ILE A 62 1.06 -5.74 -9.36
CA ILE A 62 1.87 -5.98 -8.16
C ILE A 62 3.12 -6.77 -8.53
N PRO A 63 4.21 -6.12 -8.95
CA PRO A 63 5.53 -6.75 -9.03
C PRO A 63 6.09 -6.98 -7.62
N GLY A 64 6.80 -8.09 -7.45
CA GLY A 64 7.44 -8.39 -6.17
C GLY A 64 8.38 -9.58 -6.18
N ILE A 65 8.91 -9.86 -5.00
CA ILE A 65 9.70 -11.04 -4.67
C ILE A 65 9.20 -11.65 -3.37
N ALA A 66 9.16 -12.97 -3.32
CA ALA A 66 8.79 -13.77 -2.17
C ALA A 66 9.90 -14.79 -1.86
N MET A 67 10.16 -15.02 -0.58
CA MET A 67 11.18 -15.92 -0.06
C MET A 67 10.62 -16.69 1.12
N ASP A 68 10.47 -18.01 0.98
CA ASP A 68 9.90 -18.88 2.02
C ASP A 68 10.87 -19.10 3.20
N GLU A 69 10.49 -19.95 4.15
CA GLU A 69 11.31 -20.26 5.32
C GLU A 69 12.56 -21.09 5.01
N HIS A 70 12.52 -21.87 3.92
CA HIS A 70 13.58 -22.77 3.47
C HIS A 70 14.58 -22.08 2.54
N GLY A 71 14.28 -20.86 2.08
CA GLY A 71 15.11 -20.06 1.17
C GLY A 71 14.75 -20.21 -0.29
N THR A 72 13.64 -20.87 -0.63
CA THR A 72 13.06 -20.85 -1.99
C THR A 72 12.63 -19.43 -2.30
N LYS A 73 13.03 -18.94 -3.47
CA LYS A 73 12.74 -17.57 -3.90
C LYS A 73 11.96 -17.58 -5.19
N GLN A 74 11.06 -16.63 -5.33
CA GLN A 74 10.30 -16.43 -6.55
C GLN A 74 10.07 -14.95 -6.76
N ALA A 75 10.34 -14.48 -7.99
CA ALA A 75 9.86 -13.20 -8.45
C ALA A 75 8.46 -13.37 -9.04
N PHE A 76 7.64 -12.34 -8.97
CA PHE A 76 6.29 -12.40 -9.49
C PHE A 76 5.80 -11.05 -10.01
N ILE A 77 4.82 -11.11 -10.91
CA ILE A 77 3.94 -9.99 -11.22
C ILE A 77 2.51 -10.51 -11.10
N GLN A 78 1.76 -9.93 -10.18
CA GLN A 78 0.34 -10.24 -9.99
C GLN A 78 -0.50 -9.13 -10.60
N VAL A 79 -1.58 -9.49 -11.29
CA VAL A 79 -2.49 -8.55 -11.94
C VAL A 79 -3.91 -8.83 -11.50
N LEU A 80 -4.59 -7.81 -11.01
CA LEU A 80 -6.02 -7.80 -10.70
C LEU A 80 -6.75 -6.95 -11.73
N ASP A 81 -7.81 -7.49 -12.32
CA ASP A 81 -8.88 -6.73 -12.97
C ASP A 81 -10.09 -6.70 -12.04
N GLY A 82 -10.21 -5.60 -11.30
CA GLY A 82 -11.25 -5.44 -10.28
C GLY A 82 -12.64 -5.20 -10.86
N LYS A 83 -12.76 -4.85 -12.15
CA LYS A 83 -14.06 -4.66 -12.80
C LYS A 83 -14.61 -5.99 -13.33
N ASN A 84 -13.74 -6.85 -13.84
CA ASN A 84 -14.12 -8.18 -14.35
C ASN A 84 -13.95 -9.31 -13.32
N LEU A 85 -13.48 -8.99 -12.11
CA LEU A 85 -13.24 -9.93 -11.01
C LEU A 85 -12.28 -11.07 -11.39
N LYS A 86 -11.18 -10.71 -12.06
CA LYS A 86 -10.16 -11.67 -12.52
C LYS A 86 -8.81 -11.31 -11.92
N ALA A 87 -8.09 -12.31 -11.44
CA ALA A 87 -6.72 -12.16 -11.00
C ALA A 87 -5.82 -13.16 -11.74
N SER A 88 -4.58 -12.77 -12.00
CA SER A 88 -3.55 -13.62 -12.57
C SER A 88 -2.24 -13.42 -11.83
N TYR A 89 -1.45 -14.49 -11.75
CA TYR A 89 -0.17 -14.51 -11.05
C TYR A 89 0.89 -15.07 -11.99
N HIS A 90 1.82 -14.22 -12.41
CA HIS A 90 2.91 -14.58 -13.31
C HIS A 90 4.17 -14.87 -12.48
N LYS A 91 4.65 -16.10 -12.57
CA LYS A 91 5.85 -16.58 -11.89
C LYS A 91 7.08 -16.31 -12.73
N PHE A 92 8.14 -15.82 -12.09
CA PHE A 92 9.44 -15.60 -12.68
C PHE A 92 10.53 -16.16 -11.76
N ASP A 93 11.71 -16.40 -12.33
CA ASP A 93 12.86 -16.80 -11.54
C ASP A 93 13.31 -15.63 -10.66
N ALA A 94 13.74 -15.92 -9.43
CA ALA A 94 14.18 -14.89 -8.50
C ALA A 94 15.36 -14.06 -9.03
N GLU A 95 16.14 -14.62 -9.96
CA GLU A 95 17.26 -13.94 -10.61
C GLU A 95 16.79 -12.85 -11.58
N ASP A 96 15.57 -12.93 -12.11
CA ASP A 96 15.00 -11.90 -12.99
C ASP A 96 14.61 -10.63 -12.23
N PHE A 97 14.47 -10.72 -10.91
CA PHE A 97 14.17 -9.57 -10.05
C PHE A 97 15.42 -8.70 -9.90
N LYS A 98 15.47 -7.58 -10.64
CA LYS A 98 16.59 -6.64 -10.64
C LYS A 98 16.16 -5.27 -10.08
N PRO A 99 16.22 -5.06 -8.76
CA PRO A 99 15.93 -3.77 -8.16
C PRO A 99 17.12 -2.81 -8.26
N ASN A 100 16.85 -1.50 -8.35
CA ASN A 100 17.87 -0.48 -8.25
C ASN A 100 18.19 -0.14 -6.77
N PRO A 101 19.47 0.03 -6.40
CA PRO A 101 19.88 0.30 -5.01
C PRO A 101 19.60 1.72 -4.50
N LYS A 102 19.25 2.67 -5.36
CA LYS A 102 19.14 4.10 -4.99
C LYS A 102 17.77 4.72 -5.24
N LYS A 103 16.94 4.08 -6.06
CA LYS A 103 15.62 4.60 -6.44
C LYS A 103 14.69 3.44 -6.73
N HIS A 104 13.41 3.72 -6.83
CA HIS A 104 12.45 2.77 -7.36
C HIS A 104 12.59 2.63 -8.88
N ASP A 105 13.29 1.58 -9.29
CA ASP A 105 13.47 1.15 -10.67
C ASP A 105 13.72 -0.35 -10.63
N LEU A 106 12.62 -1.11 -10.68
CA LEU A 106 12.59 -2.55 -10.63
C LEU A 106 12.36 -3.10 -12.04
N LYS A 107 13.21 -4.04 -12.45
CA LYS A 107 13.01 -4.83 -13.67
C LYS A 107 12.72 -6.29 -13.32
N ILE A 108 11.79 -6.89 -14.05
CA ILE A 108 11.51 -8.33 -14.05
C ILE A 108 11.36 -8.74 -15.52
N GLN A 109 12.41 -9.35 -16.07
CA GLN A 109 12.54 -9.60 -17.51
C GLN A 109 12.27 -8.33 -18.34
N ASN A 110 11.30 -8.36 -19.26
CA ASN A 110 10.92 -7.23 -20.13
C ASN A 110 9.99 -6.21 -19.45
N ASN A 111 9.64 -6.41 -18.18
CA ASN A 111 8.77 -5.50 -17.43
C ASN A 111 9.61 -4.54 -16.59
N ARG A 112 9.16 -3.29 -16.47
CA ARG A 112 9.84 -2.25 -15.68
C ARG A 112 8.84 -1.44 -14.86
N PHE A 113 9.20 -1.20 -13.61
CA PHE A 113 8.35 -0.57 -12.60
C PHE A 113 9.13 0.53 -11.89
N THR A 114 8.59 1.74 -11.88
CA THR A 114 9.22 2.92 -11.28
C THR A 114 8.17 3.77 -10.59
N SER A 115 8.59 4.81 -9.86
CA SER A 115 7.63 5.72 -9.23
C SER A 115 6.78 6.51 -10.24
N ASP A 116 7.25 6.70 -11.48
CA ASP A 116 6.64 7.55 -12.49
C ASP A 116 6.23 6.82 -13.78
N SER A 117 6.40 5.50 -13.85
CA SER A 117 5.92 4.69 -14.98
C SER A 117 5.84 3.20 -14.67
N ILE A 118 4.99 2.50 -15.44
CA ILE A 118 5.05 1.05 -15.62
C ILE A 118 5.18 0.72 -17.11
N GLU A 119 6.02 -0.26 -17.41
CA GLU A 119 6.21 -0.85 -18.74
C GLU A 119 5.94 -2.35 -18.60
N LEU A 120 4.92 -2.85 -19.29
CA LEU A 120 4.42 -4.21 -19.16
C LEU A 120 4.59 -4.98 -20.47
N ASP A 121 5.06 -6.21 -20.35
CA ASP A 121 5.16 -7.21 -21.42
C ASP A 121 4.73 -8.59 -20.88
N LEU A 122 3.46 -8.70 -20.48
CA LEU A 122 2.83 -9.95 -20.04
C LEU A 122 1.97 -10.55 -21.16
N PRO A 123 1.67 -11.86 -21.15
CA PRO A 123 0.91 -12.51 -22.23
C PRO A 123 -0.40 -11.82 -22.63
N HIS A 124 -1.12 -11.24 -21.66
CA HIS A 124 -2.43 -10.62 -21.87
C HIS A 124 -2.49 -9.15 -21.45
N LEU A 125 -1.37 -8.56 -21.03
CA LEU A 125 -1.31 -7.17 -20.59
C LEU A 125 0.03 -6.56 -21.01
N LYS A 126 0.00 -5.64 -21.97
CA LYS A 126 1.19 -4.99 -22.51
C LYS A 126 1.02 -3.51 -22.69
N GLY A 127 2.09 -2.74 -22.62
CA GLY A 127 2.06 -1.30 -22.89
C GLY A 127 2.81 -0.49 -21.85
N VAL A 128 2.64 0.82 -21.91
CA VAL A 128 3.36 1.76 -21.05
C VAL A 128 2.37 2.77 -20.50
N LEU A 129 2.41 2.97 -19.19
CA LEU A 129 1.75 4.08 -18.51
C LEU A 129 2.79 4.96 -17.85
N ARG A 130 2.58 6.27 -17.89
CA ARG A 130 3.37 7.28 -17.19
C ARG A 130 2.49 7.94 -16.14
N PHE A 131 3.09 8.28 -15.00
CA PHE A 131 2.43 8.90 -13.87
C PHE A 131 2.93 10.33 -13.70
N LYS A 132 1.99 11.26 -13.50
CA LYS A 132 2.27 12.68 -13.30
C LYS A 132 1.65 13.15 -11.99
N ASN A 133 2.20 14.22 -11.43
CA ASN A 133 1.63 14.87 -10.24
C ASN A 133 1.48 13.89 -9.05
N LEU A 134 2.54 13.12 -8.75
CA LEU A 134 2.57 12.18 -7.63
C LEU A 134 2.37 12.91 -6.30
N ASN A 135 1.52 12.37 -5.43
CA ASN A 135 1.26 12.87 -4.08
C ASN A 135 1.71 11.85 -3.02
N PRO A 136 3.01 11.74 -2.71
CA PRO A 136 3.50 10.78 -1.72
C PRO A 136 3.01 11.12 -0.31
N TRP A 137 3.06 10.15 0.61
CA TRP A 137 2.83 10.42 2.02
C TRP A 137 3.87 11.38 2.58
N SER A 138 3.51 12.16 3.61
CA SER A 138 4.46 13.08 4.22
C SER A 138 5.67 12.34 4.79
N SER A 139 6.83 12.95 4.71
CA SER A 139 8.05 12.30 5.19
C SER A 139 8.94 13.33 5.87
N SER A 140 9.57 12.92 6.97
CA SER A 140 10.57 13.72 7.67
C SER A 140 11.68 12.82 8.19
N TRP A 141 12.77 13.41 8.64
CA TRP A 141 13.89 12.64 9.18
C TRP A 141 13.50 11.74 10.36
N SER A 142 12.57 12.19 11.22
CA SER A 142 12.08 11.45 12.39
C SER A 142 10.81 10.61 12.12
N SER A 143 10.19 10.79 10.96
CA SER A 143 9.00 10.06 10.53
C SER A 143 9.09 9.77 9.03
N PRO A 144 9.93 8.80 8.61
CA PRO A 144 10.09 8.51 7.19
C PRO A 144 8.89 7.74 6.67
N GLY A 145 8.15 8.38 5.76
CA GLY A 145 6.95 7.83 5.13
C GLY A 145 5.81 7.51 6.10
N ILE A 146 4.86 6.70 5.62
CA ILE A 146 3.59 6.42 6.32
C ILE A 146 3.75 5.72 7.67
N MET A 147 4.78 4.90 7.83
CA MET A 147 5.06 4.21 9.09
C MET A 147 5.57 5.16 10.17
N GLY A 148 5.98 6.39 9.81
CA GLY A 148 6.46 7.40 10.76
C GLY A 148 7.57 6.85 11.65
N PRO A 149 7.50 7.03 12.99
CA PRO A 149 8.48 6.47 13.90
C PRO A 149 8.58 4.93 13.87
N PHE A 150 7.53 4.22 13.44
CA PHE A 150 7.54 2.76 13.34
C PHE A 150 8.48 2.24 12.24
N SER A 151 8.88 3.08 11.28
CA SER A 151 9.91 2.71 10.29
C SER A 151 11.24 2.29 10.94
N PHE A 152 11.53 2.79 12.14
CA PHE A 152 12.75 2.45 12.88
C PHE A 152 12.62 1.20 13.76
N VAL A 153 11.40 0.68 13.96
CA VAL A 153 11.17 -0.51 14.78
C VAL A 153 11.58 -1.73 13.98
N PRO A 154 12.52 -2.58 14.45
CA PRO A 154 12.93 -3.77 13.74
C PRO A 154 11.91 -4.91 13.90
N PHE A 155 11.89 -5.83 12.92
CA PHE A 155 11.11 -7.08 12.96
C PHE A 155 9.60 -6.94 13.02
N MET A 156 9.05 -5.84 12.51
CA MET A 156 7.63 -5.81 12.22
C MET A 156 7.30 -6.86 11.17
N GLU A 157 6.14 -7.50 11.31
CA GLU A 157 5.68 -8.52 10.36
C GLU A 157 5.52 -7.92 8.96
N CYS A 158 4.97 -6.71 8.90
CA CYS A 158 4.80 -5.93 7.68
C CYS A 158 5.17 -4.47 7.93
N TYR A 159 5.84 -3.88 6.95
CA TYR A 159 6.05 -2.44 6.82
C TYR A 159 5.34 -1.96 5.56
N HIS A 160 4.88 -0.71 5.61
CA HIS A 160 4.11 -0.10 4.55
C HIS A 160 4.76 1.19 4.04
N GLY A 161 4.56 1.49 2.76
CA GLY A 161 5.00 2.71 2.11
C GLY A 161 3.93 3.22 1.16
N ILE A 162 3.36 4.40 1.40
CA ILE A 162 2.49 5.05 0.42
C ILE A 162 3.34 5.96 -0.45
N LEU A 163 3.48 5.54 -1.71
CA LEU A 163 4.35 6.18 -2.68
C LEU A 163 3.60 7.27 -3.46
N SER A 164 2.26 7.11 -3.61
CA SER A 164 1.38 8.15 -4.14
C SER A 164 -0.07 7.93 -3.74
N MET A 165 -0.67 8.89 -3.04
CA MET A 165 -2.10 8.95 -2.68
C MET A 165 -3.00 9.26 -3.88
N ASP A 166 -2.52 10.09 -4.80
CA ASP A 166 -3.19 10.44 -6.06
C ASP A 166 -2.14 10.80 -7.12
N HIS A 167 -2.37 10.42 -8.37
CA HIS A 167 -1.60 10.87 -9.54
C HIS A 167 -2.41 10.72 -10.82
N ASP A 168 -2.02 11.47 -11.84
CA ASP A 168 -2.59 11.39 -13.18
C ASP A 168 -1.86 10.34 -14.01
N ILE A 169 -2.58 9.70 -14.92
CA ILE A 169 -2.06 8.65 -15.79
C ILE A 169 -2.09 9.12 -17.25
N GLU A 170 -1.01 8.82 -17.97
CA GLU A 170 -0.87 8.99 -19.41
C GLU A 170 -0.49 7.64 -20.05
N GLY A 171 -1.12 7.32 -21.18
CA GLY A 171 -0.83 6.13 -21.98
C GLY A 171 -1.96 5.10 -22.00
N SER A 172 -1.63 3.91 -22.51
CA SER A 172 -2.59 2.85 -22.76
C SER A 172 -1.98 1.47 -22.54
N LEU A 173 -2.83 0.51 -22.19
CA LEU A 173 -2.47 -0.90 -22.12
C LEU A 173 -3.30 -1.72 -23.11
N MET A 174 -2.66 -2.64 -23.81
CA MET A 174 -3.30 -3.72 -24.53
C MET A 174 -3.67 -4.82 -23.53
N HIS A 175 -4.95 -4.96 -23.21
CA HIS A 175 -5.47 -5.95 -22.27
C HIS A 175 -6.38 -6.95 -23.01
N ASN A 176 -6.01 -8.23 -23.01
CA ASN A 176 -6.73 -9.30 -23.73
C ASN A 176 -7.02 -8.95 -25.20
N GLY A 177 -6.04 -8.33 -25.88
CA GLY A 177 -6.18 -7.92 -27.28
C GLY A 177 -7.01 -6.65 -27.52
N THR A 178 -7.49 -5.99 -26.46
CA THR A 178 -8.19 -4.70 -26.54
C THR A 178 -7.29 -3.57 -26.01
N ALA A 179 -7.12 -2.50 -26.79
CA ALA A 179 -6.43 -1.32 -26.33
C ALA A 179 -7.34 -0.51 -25.38
N ILE A 180 -6.87 -0.27 -24.16
CA ILE A 180 -7.54 0.53 -23.13
C ILE A 180 -6.68 1.77 -22.88
N SER A 181 -7.25 2.96 -23.11
CA SER A 181 -6.61 4.21 -22.70
C SER A 181 -6.83 4.43 -21.19
N PHE A 182 -5.76 4.87 -20.54
CA PHE A 182 -5.77 5.35 -19.17
C PHE A 182 -5.43 6.84 -19.10
N ASP A 183 -5.45 7.55 -20.25
CA ASP A 183 -5.23 9.00 -20.28
C ASP A 183 -6.28 9.69 -19.39
N GLN A 184 -5.82 10.64 -18.57
CA GLN A 184 -6.63 11.33 -17.57
C GLN A 184 -7.25 10.40 -16.51
N GLY A 185 -6.83 9.13 -16.50
CA GLY A 185 -7.10 8.20 -15.42
C GLY A 185 -6.37 8.60 -14.15
N LYS A 186 -6.73 7.91 -13.07
CA LYS A 186 -6.18 8.16 -11.74
C LYS A 186 -5.51 6.93 -11.19
N GLY A 187 -4.39 7.15 -10.52
CA GLY A 187 -3.62 6.08 -9.92
C GLY A 187 -3.27 6.31 -8.46
N TYR A 188 -2.98 5.19 -7.80
CA TYR A 188 -2.53 5.11 -6.43
C TYR A 188 -1.39 4.10 -6.35
N MET A 189 -0.38 4.39 -5.54
CA MET A 189 0.79 3.54 -5.43
C MET A 189 1.19 3.34 -3.97
N GLU A 190 1.32 2.09 -3.58
CA GLU A 190 1.83 1.69 -2.28
C GLU A 190 2.81 0.53 -2.39
N LYS A 191 3.37 0.14 -1.26
CA LYS A 191 4.39 -0.88 -1.20
C LYS A 191 4.45 -1.50 0.18
N ASP A 192 4.53 -2.81 0.21
CA ASP A 192 4.62 -3.59 1.42
C ASP A 192 5.86 -4.48 1.41
N TRP A 193 6.49 -4.64 2.58
CA TRP A 193 7.61 -5.55 2.75
C TRP A 193 7.68 -6.07 4.17
N GLY A 194 8.24 -7.26 4.34
CA GLY A 194 8.35 -7.87 5.66
C GLY A 194 8.36 -9.39 5.57
N HIS A 195 7.77 -10.03 6.57
CA HIS A 195 7.63 -11.46 6.67
C HIS A 195 6.19 -11.92 6.39
N SER A 196 5.19 -11.28 6.97
CA SER A 196 3.78 -11.69 6.82
C SER A 196 2.88 -10.47 6.89
N PHE A 197 1.68 -10.56 6.31
CA PHE A 197 0.62 -9.62 6.66
C PHE A 197 0.10 -9.84 8.08
N PRO A 198 -0.49 -8.81 8.70
CA PRO A 198 -1.01 -8.90 10.07
C PRO A 198 -2.09 -9.98 10.24
N GLU A 199 -2.22 -10.52 11.46
CA GLU A 199 -3.22 -11.54 11.83
C GLU A 199 -4.66 -11.14 11.45
N GLY A 200 -4.98 -9.85 11.57
CA GLY A 200 -6.25 -9.27 11.19
C GLY A 200 -6.03 -7.83 10.79
N TYR A 201 -6.52 -7.45 9.61
CA TYR A 201 -6.43 -6.08 9.13
C TYR A 201 -7.59 -5.70 8.22
N VAL A 202 -7.75 -4.38 8.11
CA VAL A 202 -8.62 -3.70 7.17
C VAL A 202 -7.76 -2.71 6.41
N TRP A 203 -7.93 -2.65 5.09
CA TRP A 203 -7.34 -1.64 4.23
C TRP A 203 -8.41 -1.09 3.29
N MET A 204 -8.33 0.21 3.01
CA MET A 204 -9.17 0.83 2.00
C MET A 204 -8.51 2.04 1.36
N GLN A 205 -8.86 2.28 0.10
CA GLN A 205 -8.35 3.40 -0.67
C GLN A 205 -9.35 3.86 -1.74
N SER A 206 -9.50 5.17 -1.91
CA SER A 206 -10.13 5.76 -3.10
C SER A 206 -9.57 7.15 -3.39
N ASN A 207 -9.50 7.50 -4.66
CA ASN A 207 -9.16 8.83 -5.16
C ASN A 207 -10.13 9.29 -6.27
N HIS A 208 -11.35 8.76 -6.26
CA HIS A 208 -12.39 9.06 -7.25
C HIS A 208 -13.61 9.68 -6.55
N PHE A 209 -13.46 10.92 -6.15
CA PHE A 209 -14.47 11.75 -5.49
C PHE A 209 -15.15 12.70 -6.48
N SER A 210 -16.12 13.49 -6.02
CA SER A 210 -16.83 14.47 -6.85
C SER A 210 -15.91 15.55 -7.44
N LYS A 211 -14.76 15.80 -6.79
CA LYS A 211 -13.72 16.73 -7.24
C LYS A 211 -12.37 16.02 -7.35
N PRO A 212 -11.55 16.37 -8.35
CA PRO A 212 -10.17 15.89 -8.42
C PRO A 212 -9.35 16.42 -7.24
N GLY A 213 -8.22 15.77 -6.95
CA GLY A 213 -7.33 16.19 -5.87
C GLY A 213 -7.72 15.70 -4.47
N ILE A 214 -8.80 14.91 -4.37
CA ILE A 214 -9.22 14.26 -3.13
C ILE A 214 -8.84 12.78 -3.16
N SER A 215 -8.16 12.31 -2.11
CA SER A 215 -7.83 10.90 -1.93
C SER A 215 -7.92 10.50 -0.47
N ILE A 216 -8.37 9.27 -0.22
CA ILE A 216 -8.42 8.65 1.09
C ILE A 216 -7.66 7.34 1.05
N LYS A 217 -6.89 7.11 2.11
CA LYS A 217 -6.35 5.81 2.49
C LYS A 217 -6.64 5.60 3.96
N ALA A 218 -7.10 4.42 4.36
CA ALA A 218 -7.22 4.04 5.76
C ALA A 218 -6.86 2.57 5.94
N SER A 219 -6.09 2.27 7.00
CA SER A 219 -5.86 0.90 7.43
C SER A 219 -5.89 0.78 8.94
N ILE A 220 -6.36 -0.37 9.42
CA ILE A 220 -6.37 -0.77 10.82
C ILE A 220 -5.86 -2.20 10.89
N ALA A 221 -4.92 -2.48 11.78
CA ALA A 221 -4.33 -3.81 11.90
C ALA A 221 -3.96 -4.12 13.34
N LYS A 222 -4.00 -5.40 13.71
CA LYS A 222 -3.41 -5.90 14.94
C LYS A 222 -1.91 -6.06 14.73
N ILE A 223 -1.11 -5.29 15.46
CA ILE A 223 0.34 -5.26 15.34
C ILE A 223 0.97 -5.97 16.54
N PRO A 224 1.82 -6.99 16.34
CA PRO A 224 2.58 -7.59 17.44
C PRO A 224 3.56 -6.60 18.05
N TRP A 225 3.68 -6.63 19.38
CA TRP A 225 4.57 -5.74 20.12
C TRP A 225 5.18 -6.45 21.32
N LEU A 226 6.38 -7.01 21.12
CA LEU A 226 7.26 -7.60 22.15
C LEU A 226 6.51 -8.37 23.26
N GLY A 227 5.85 -9.46 22.88
CA GLY A 227 5.08 -10.32 23.81
C GLY A 227 3.62 -9.89 24.04
N SER A 228 3.19 -8.78 23.43
CA SER A 228 1.81 -8.30 23.41
C SER A 228 1.38 -7.95 21.97
N SER A 229 0.25 -7.27 21.82
CA SER A 229 -0.17 -6.66 20.55
C SER A 229 -0.96 -5.39 20.80
N PHE A 230 -1.04 -4.51 19.81
CA PHE A 230 -1.91 -3.33 19.84
C PHE A 230 -2.65 -3.17 18.51
N ILE A 231 -3.77 -2.45 18.54
CA ILE A 231 -4.48 -2.06 17.32
C ILE A 231 -3.86 -0.77 16.79
N GLY A 232 -3.12 -0.89 15.69
CA GLY A 232 -2.57 0.23 14.94
C GLY A 232 -3.57 0.72 13.90
N HIS A 233 -3.58 2.03 13.65
CA HIS A 233 -4.41 2.67 12.66
C HIS A 233 -3.65 3.77 11.93
N ILE A 234 -3.85 3.85 10.62
CA ILE A 234 -3.26 4.88 9.78
C ILE A 234 -4.26 5.26 8.69
N ALA A 235 -4.82 6.46 8.79
CA ALA A 235 -5.62 7.08 7.75
C ALA A 235 -5.06 8.43 7.32
N GLY A 236 -5.28 8.80 6.07
CA GLY A 236 -4.87 10.07 5.48
C GLY A 236 -5.90 10.55 4.47
N VAL A 237 -6.34 11.79 4.63
CA VAL A 237 -7.23 12.48 3.68
C VAL A 237 -6.37 13.52 2.94
N LEU A 238 -6.13 13.31 1.66
CA LEU A 238 -5.51 14.28 0.76
C LEU A 238 -6.62 15.16 0.19
N ILE A 239 -6.45 16.48 0.26
CA ILE A 239 -7.31 17.47 -0.39
C ILE A 239 -6.40 18.55 -0.99
N ASP A 240 -6.40 18.69 -2.32
CA ASP A 240 -5.67 19.73 -3.05
C ASP A 240 -4.19 19.83 -2.64
N GLY A 241 -3.51 18.67 -2.55
CA GLY A 241 -2.10 18.59 -2.17
C GLY A 241 -1.82 18.67 -0.66
N THR A 242 -2.84 18.91 0.16
CA THR A 242 -2.71 18.92 1.64
C THR A 242 -3.13 17.57 2.23
N LEU A 243 -2.20 16.89 2.89
CA LEU A 243 -2.47 15.62 3.57
C LEU A 243 -2.82 15.84 5.05
N ILE A 244 -4.00 15.39 5.46
CA ILE A 244 -4.46 15.41 6.85
C ILE A 244 -4.38 13.99 7.40
N GLU A 245 -3.49 13.79 8.37
CA GLU A 245 -3.14 12.46 8.87
C GLU A 245 -3.81 12.09 10.19
N PHE A 246 -4.20 10.83 10.28
CA PHE A 246 -4.87 10.19 11.40
C PHE A 246 -4.12 8.90 11.75
N THR A 247 -3.06 9.00 12.55
CA THR A 247 -2.16 7.87 12.81
C THR A 247 -2.03 7.58 14.30
N THR A 248 -1.75 6.33 14.66
CA THR A 248 -1.49 5.96 16.06
C THR A 248 -0.37 6.81 16.67
N TYR A 249 0.68 7.14 15.90
CA TYR A 249 1.84 7.87 16.40
C TYR A 249 1.67 9.40 16.44
N ASN A 250 0.64 9.98 15.83
CA ASN A 250 0.37 11.42 15.90
C ASN A 250 -0.66 11.80 17.00
N GLY A 251 -1.00 10.84 17.86
CA GLY A 251 -1.97 11.02 18.95
C GLY A 251 -3.43 10.94 18.50
N THR A 252 -3.71 10.44 17.30
CA THR A 252 -5.08 10.17 16.84
C THR A 252 -5.66 8.98 17.59
N GLN A 253 -6.92 9.08 18.01
CA GLN A 253 -7.66 8.00 18.63
C GLN A 253 -8.64 7.37 17.63
N LEU A 254 -8.59 6.05 17.50
CA LEU A 254 -9.67 5.27 16.91
C LEU A 254 -10.83 5.20 17.91
N LYS A 255 -11.97 5.81 17.58
CA LYS A 255 -13.17 5.87 18.42
C LYS A 255 -14.12 4.72 18.17
N GLN A 256 -14.27 4.32 16.92
CA GLN A 256 -15.16 3.24 16.50
C GLN A 256 -14.52 2.47 15.34
N CYS A 257 -14.68 1.15 15.37
CA CYS A 257 -14.37 0.26 14.26
C CYS A 257 -15.42 -0.85 14.24
N SER A 258 -16.35 -0.78 13.29
CA SER A 258 -17.37 -1.81 13.13
C SER A 258 -17.32 -2.39 11.74
N ILE A 259 -17.27 -3.71 11.65
CA ILE A 259 -17.14 -4.47 10.42
C ILE A 259 -18.35 -5.40 10.31
N SER A 260 -18.98 -5.42 9.14
CA SER A 260 -20.02 -6.36 8.76
C SER A 260 -19.76 -6.87 7.35
N GLU A 261 -20.54 -7.83 6.88
CA GLU A 261 -20.40 -8.37 5.52
C GLU A 261 -20.49 -7.28 4.43
N LYS A 262 -21.34 -6.26 4.62
CA LYS A 262 -21.61 -5.22 3.61
C LYS A 262 -21.05 -3.84 3.95
N GLN A 263 -20.80 -3.56 5.22
CA GLN A 263 -20.47 -2.22 5.70
C GLN A 263 -19.29 -2.26 6.65
N LEU A 264 -18.47 -1.22 6.57
CA LEU A 264 -17.35 -0.96 7.44
C LEU A 264 -17.40 0.50 7.88
N CYS A 265 -17.43 0.76 9.17
CA CYS A 265 -17.48 2.12 9.72
C CYS A 265 -16.30 2.36 10.65
N LEU A 266 -15.57 3.44 10.38
CA LEU A 266 -14.45 3.91 11.16
C LEU A 266 -14.70 5.33 11.64
N GLN A 267 -14.38 5.61 12.90
CA GLN A 267 -14.31 6.98 13.41
C GLN A 267 -12.96 7.23 14.05
N MET A 268 -12.26 8.28 13.61
CA MET A 268 -10.96 8.68 14.11
C MET A 268 -10.97 10.15 14.49
N GLU A 269 -10.27 10.49 15.57
CA GLU A 269 -10.25 11.85 16.08
C GLU A 269 -8.87 12.24 16.58
N ASN A 270 -8.42 13.43 16.23
CA ASN A 270 -7.23 14.06 16.80
C ASN A 270 -7.59 15.42 17.43
N LYS A 271 -6.59 16.21 17.79
CA LYS A 271 -6.84 17.52 18.43
C LYS A 271 -7.56 18.51 17.52
N LYS A 272 -7.35 18.43 16.20
CA LYS A 272 -7.86 19.40 15.21
C LYS A 272 -9.08 18.89 14.44
N TYR A 273 -9.11 17.60 14.10
CA TYR A 273 -10.06 17.05 13.16
C TYR A 273 -10.78 15.82 13.69
N SER A 274 -12.00 15.63 13.20
CA SER A 274 -12.79 14.39 13.32
C SER A 274 -13.01 13.81 11.92
N LEU A 275 -12.78 12.51 11.76
CA LEU A 275 -12.91 11.78 10.52
C LEU A 275 -13.87 10.61 10.71
N SER A 276 -14.92 10.56 9.89
CA SER A 276 -15.83 9.42 9.78
C SER A 276 -15.71 8.81 8.38
N ILE A 277 -15.60 7.49 8.34
CA ILE A 277 -15.52 6.73 7.10
C ILE A 277 -16.58 5.64 7.14
N ASN A 278 -17.50 5.64 6.18
CA ASN A 278 -18.46 4.57 5.97
C ASN A 278 -18.21 3.94 4.61
N ALA A 279 -17.74 2.71 4.59
CA ALA A 279 -17.38 2.00 3.38
C ALA A 279 -18.38 0.88 3.10
N THR A 280 -18.93 0.89 1.88
CA THR A 280 -19.80 -0.17 1.36
C THR A 280 -18.95 -1.18 0.61
N ARG A 281 -18.93 -2.41 1.12
CA ARG A 281 -18.21 -3.53 0.54
C ARG A 281 -18.98 -4.07 -0.66
N GLU A 282 -18.24 -4.38 -1.70
CA GLU A 282 -18.74 -4.95 -2.95
C GLU A 282 -18.05 -6.29 -3.23
N LYS A 283 -18.47 -7.00 -4.28
CA LYS A 283 -17.79 -8.23 -4.71
C LYS A 283 -16.29 -7.99 -4.87
N ALA A 284 -15.51 -8.93 -4.38
CA ALA A 284 -14.06 -8.89 -4.35
C ALA A 284 -13.47 -10.04 -5.16
N THR A 285 -12.16 -9.96 -5.43
CA THR A 285 -11.40 -11.00 -6.13
C THR A 285 -10.27 -11.47 -5.24
N ALA A 286 -10.05 -12.78 -5.19
CA ALA A 286 -8.97 -13.36 -4.42
C ALA A 286 -7.60 -13.04 -5.07
N LEU A 287 -6.71 -12.48 -4.26
CA LEU A 287 -5.32 -12.19 -4.58
C LEU A 287 -4.40 -13.07 -3.75
N ALA A 288 -3.27 -13.50 -4.31
CA ALA A 288 -2.22 -14.13 -3.52
C ALA A 288 -1.63 -13.12 -2.52
N ALA A 289 -1.35 -13.56 -1.31
CA ALA A 289 -0.84 -12.73 -0.22
C ALA A 289 0.23 -13.48 0.60
N PRO A 290 1.14 -12.76 1.27
CA PRO A 290 2.25 -13.36 1.99
C PRO A 290 1.83 -13.96 3.35
N ILE A 291 2.16 -15.24 3.54
CA ILE A 291 2.29 -15.88 4.86
C ILE A 291 3.71 -16.42 4.95
N SER A 292 4.43 -16.04 6.01
CA SER A 292 5.79 -16.50 6.29
C SER A 292 6.79 -16.27 5.13
N GLY A 293 6.61 -15.17 4.41
CA GLY A 293 7.44 -14.71 3.32
C GLY A 293 7.06 -15.24 1.95
N PHE A 294 6.05 -16.11 1.85
CA PHE A 294 5.62 -16.73 0.59
C PHE A 294 4.14 -16.51 0.29
N MET A 295 3.75 -16.53 -0.99
CA MET A 295 2.44 -16.08 -1.48
C MET A 295 1.33 -17.15 -1.37
N ASP A 296 1.23 -17.78 -0.20
CA ASP A 296 0.35 -18.92 0.06
C ASP A 296 -1.05 -18.52 0.55
N ALA A 297 -1.21 -17.34 1.15
CA ALA A 297 -2.52 -16.82 1.56
C ALA A 297 -3.35 -16.35 0.37
N ARG A 298 -4.65 -16.17 0.62
CA ARG A 298 -5.54 -15.39 -0.23
C ARG A 298 -6.16 -14.24 0.55
N ILE A 299 -6.17 -13.06 -0.04
CA ILE A 299 -6.89 -11.87 0.45
C ILE A 299 -7.90 -11.47 -0.61
N GLU A 300 -9.01 -10.88 -0.19
CA GLU A 300 -10.05 -10.44 -1.11
C GLU A 300 -10.02 -8.92 -1.23
N GLU A 301 -9.82 -8.43 -2.46
CA GLU A 301 -9.86 -7.00 -2.77
C GLU A 301 -11.04 -6.69 -3.70
N SER A 302 -11.85 -5.69 -3.34
CA SER A 302 -12.83 -5.08 -4.24
C SER A 302 -12.30 -3.79 -4.84
N MET A 303 -12.59 -3.51 -6.12
CA MET A 303 -12.37 -2.19 -6.76
C MET A 303 -13.70 -1.56 -7.26
N LYS A 304 -14.82 -2.02 -6.71
CA LYS A 304 -16.17 -1.50 -7.01
C LYS A 304 -16.82 -0.86 -5.79
N ALA A 305 -16.15 -0.94 -4.64
CA ALA A 305 -16.67 -0.41 -3.40
C ALA A 305 -16.81 1.11 -3.42
N HIS A 306 -17.56 1.62 -2.44
CA HIS A 306 -17.77 3.04 -2.21
C HIS A 306 -17.32 3.40 -0.79
N ILE A 307 -16.68 4.56 -0.62
CA ILE A 307 -16.21 5.07 0.66
C ILE A 307 -16.79 6.46 0.88
N GLN A 308 -17.77 6.60 1.74
CA GLN A 308 -18.21 7.91 2.22
C GLN A 308 -17.22 8.43 3.26
N VAL A 309 -16.73 9.65 3.05
CA VAL A 309 -15.78 10.31 3.94
C VAL A 309 -16.39 11.62 4.43
N ARG A 310 -16.46 11.79 5.75
CA ARG A 310 -16.79 13.07 6.39
C ARG A 310 -15.64 13.53 7.27
N LEU A 311 -15.12 14.72 6.99
CA LEU A 311 -14.02 15.36 7.71
C LEU A 311 -14.47 16.71 8.28
N ILE A 312 -14.28 16.91 9.58
CA ILE A 312 -14.74 18.11 10.30
C ILE A 312 -13.57 18.77 11.03
N ASP A 313 -13.44 20.09 10.92
CA ASP A 313 -12.61 20.90 11.81
C ASP A 313 -13.31 21.06 13.16
N LYS A 314 -12.69 20.54 14.23
CA LYS A 314 -13.31 20.51 15.56
C LYS A 314 -13.41 21.89 16.22
N LYS A 315 -12.57 22.84 15.86
CA LYS A 315 -12.56 24.18 16.47
C LYS A 315 -13.72 25.01 15.93
N THR A 316 -13.98 24.90 14.63
CA THR A 316 -14.99 25.70 13.93
C THR A 316 -16.30 24.96 13.70
N GLY A 317 -16.30 23.63 13.80
CA GLY A 317 -17.44 22.78 13.42
C GLY A 317 -17.64 22.67 11.90
N LYS A 318 -16.75 23.26 11.10
CA LYS A 318 -16.88 23.29 9.63
C LYS A 318 -16.62 21.90 9.05
N ILE A 319 -17.53 21.45 8.18
CA ILE A 319 -17.32 20.28 7.32
C ILE A 319 -16.32 20.68 6.22
N ILE A 320 -15.17 20.02 6.22
CA ILE A 320 -14.12 20.20 5.21
C ILE A 320 -14.40 19.32 4.00
N LEU A 321 -14.86 18.09 4.24
CA LEU A 321 -15.22 17.10 3.22
C LEU A 321 -16.44 16.32 3.69
N ASP A 322 -17.39 16.12 2.80
CA ASP A 322 -18.50 15.16 2.95
C ASP A 322 -18.85 14.67 1.54
N ASP A 323 -18.22 13.56 1.15
CA ASP A 323 -18.26 13.08 -0.22
C ASP A 323 -18.08 11.55 -0.27
N ILE A 324 -18.41 10.95 -1.40
CA ILE A 324 -18.34 9.51 -1.64
C ILE A 324 -17.29 9.22 -2.70
N GLY A 325 -16.23 8.52 -2.30
CA GLY A 325 -15.23 7.97 -3.18
C GLY A 325 -15.75 6.70 -3.84
N SER A 326 -15.66 6.63 -5.16
CA SER A 326 -16.03 5.48 -5.99
C SER A 326 -14.79 4.66 -6.36
N SER A 327 -14.97 3.54 -7.07
CA SER A 327 -13.89 2.63 -7.49
C SER A 327 -12.91 2.30 -6.36
N ALA A 328 -13.45 2.16 -5.14
CA ALA A 328 -12.65 2.03 -3.94
C ALA A 328 -12.07 0.62 -3.82
N GLY A 329 -10.79 0.58 -3.42
CA GLY A 329 -10.10 -0.60 -2.92
C GLY A 329 -10.58 -0.87 -1.50
N ILE A 330 -11.03 -2.08 -1.19
CA ILE A 330 -11.31 -2.50 0.20
C ILE A 330 -10.86 -3.94 0.38
N GLU A 331 -10.14 -4.15 1.47
CA GLU A 331 -9.71 -5.47 1.97
C GLU A 331 -10.12 -5.59 3.44
N VAL A 332 -10.71 -6.74 3.79
CA VAL A 332 -10.97 -7.15 5.16
C VAL A 332 -10.46 -8.58 5.29
N ALA A 333 -9.36 -8.77 6.00
CA ALA A 333 -8.64 -10.03 5.98
C ALA A 333 -8.21 -10.47 7.39
N GLY A 334 -8.05 -11.80 7.54
CA GLY A 334 -7.66 -12.42 8.79
C GLY A 334 -8.74 -12.36 9.87
N ASN A 335 -8.31 -12.49 11.13
CA ASN A 335 -9.18 -12.43 12.31
C ASN A 335 -9.55 -10.98 12.63
N HIS A 336 -10.40 -10.37 11.80
CA HIS A 336 -10.77 -8.96 11.89
C HIS A 336 -11.67 -8.62 13.09
N ASP A 337 -12.25 -9.63 13.76
CA ASP A 337 -13.04 -9.43 14.99
C ASP A 337 -12.23 -8.78 16.11
N VAL A 338 -10.92 -8.99 16.12
CA VAL A 338 -9.99 -8.37 17.09
C VAL A 338 -9.85 -6.86 16.92
N LEU A 339 -10.30 -6.33 15.78
CA LEU A 339 -10.22 -4.90 15.44
C LEU A 339 -11.47 -4.13 15.88
N LEU A 340 -12.53 -4.84 16.28
CA LEU A 340 -13.82 -4.24 16.61
C LEU A 340 -13.70 -3.37 17.87
N LYS A 341 -14.33 -2.20 17.82
CA LYS A 341 -14.29 -1.21 18.91
C LYS A 341 -15.58 -0.44 19.05
#